data_AF-A0A5Z3HIG9-F1
#
_entry.id   AF-A0A5Z3HIG9-F1
#
_cell.length_a   1.000
_cell.length_b   1.000
_cell.length_c   1.000
_cell.angle_alpha   90.00
_cell.angle_beta   90.00
_cell.angle_gamma   90.00
#
_symmetry.space_group_name_H-M   'P 1'
#
loop_
_entity.id
_entity.type
_entity.pdbx_description
1 polymer ?
#
loop_
_entity_poly.entity_id
_entity_poly.type
_entity_poly.pdbx_seq_one_letter_code
_entity_poly.pdbx_strand_id
1 'polypeptide(L)'
;MNMKNALIINAHQRWENFAEGKLNQSFASVAEDRLTMLGYNVQTTVIDEEYDVNSEIDKHQWADVVIVQTPRIQLRSATLAYAA
;
A
#
# COMPACT_ATOMS: atom_id res chain seq x y z
N MET A 1 -22.92 -12.08 11.21
CA MET A 1 -22.48 -11.21 10.09
C MET A 1 -21.28 -11.89 9.46
N ASN A 2 -21.19 -11.97 8.13
CA ASN A 2 -19.96 -12.46 7.50
C ASN A 2 -18.82 -11.49 7.81
N MET A 3 -17.65 -12.03 8.18
CA MET A 3 -16.42 -11.25 8.24
C MET A 3 -16.14 -10.66 6.86
N LYS A 4 -15.75 -9.39 6.82
CA LYS A 4 -15.38 -8.69 5.59
C LYS A 4 -13.89 -8.83 5.33
N ASN A 5 -13.50 -8.74 4.07
CA ASN A 5 -12.12 -8.83 3.64
C ASN A 5 -11.58 -7.45 3.31
N ALA A 6 -10.35 -7.16 3.73
CA ALA A 6 -9.66 -5.91 3.46
C ALA A 6 -8.29 -6.17 2.82
N LEU A 7 -8.01 -5.44 1.75
CA LEU A 7 -6.69 -5.37 1.14
C LEU A 7 -6.05 -4.02 1.46
N ILE A 8 -4.81 -4.03 1.97
CA ILE A 8 -4.01 -2.83 2.21
C ILE A 8 -2.82 -2.84 1.25
N ILE A 9 -2.73 -1.83 0.40
CA ILE A 9 -1.62 -1.63 -0.54
C ILE A 9 -0.75 -0.51 0.00
N ASN A 10 0.44 -0.85 0.50
CA ASN A 10 1.49 0.11 0.77
C ASN A 10 2.18 0.48 -0.55
N ALA A 11 1.76 1.59 -1.13
CA ALA A 11 2.22 2.12 -2.41
C ALA A 11 3.39 3.10 -2.26
N HIS A 12 4.14 3.02 -1.15
CA HIS A 12 5.43 3.69 -1.06
C HIS A 12 6.46 2.99 -1.96
N GLN A 13 7.32 3.80 -2.57
CA GLN A 13 8.49 3.34 -3.31
C GLN A 13 9.72 3.99 -2.69
N ARG A 14 10.75 3.21 -2.39
CA ARG A 14 11.95 3.73 -1.72
C ARG A 14 12.75 4.61 -2.66
N TRP A 15 12.94 5.86 -2.26
CA TRP A 15 13.80 6.81 -2.96
C TRP A 15 14.97 7.15 -2.03
N GLU A 16 16.17 6.84 -2.48
CA GLU A 16 17.39 7.02 -1.68
C GLU A 16 17.54 8.48 -1.24
N ASN A 17 17.87 8.71 0.03
CA ASN A 17 18.03 10.03 0.67
C ASN A 17 16.79 10.94 0.73
N PHE A 18 15.66 10.55 0.14
CA PHE A 18 14.47 11.40 0.06
C PHE A 18 13.22 10.77 0.68
N ALA A 19 12.99 9.47 0.47
CA ALA A 19 11.80 8.79 0.97
C ALA A 19 12.11 7.35 1.39
N GLU A 20 12.41 7.15 2.68
CA GLU A 20 12.71 5.85 3.28
C GLU A 20 11.46 4.96 3.52
N GLY A 21 10.25 5.53 3.46
CA GLY A 21 9.00 4.75 3.55
C GLY A 21 8.44 4.48 4.94
N LYS A 22 9.23 4.74 5.99
CA LYS A 22 8.86 4.45 7.39
C LYS A 22 7.46 4.95 7.78
N LEU A 23 7.09 6.18 7.41
CA LEU A 23 5.77 6.74 7.74
C LEU A 23 4.61 6.01 7.02
N ASN A 24 4.78 5.67 5.75
CA ASN A 24 3.75 4.91 5.02
C ASN A 24 3.61 3.50 5.58
N GLN A 25 4.72 2.84 5.90
CA GLN A 25 4.70 1.55 6.55
C GLN A 25 3.98 1.63 7.91
N SER A 26 4.25 2.64 8.72
CA SER A 26 3.56 2.84 10.00
C SER A 26 2.06 3.01 9.83
N PHE A 27 1.60 3.80 8.84
CA PHE A 27 0.16 3.95 8.59
C PHE A 27 -0.48 2.69 8.02
N ALA A 28 0.22 1.92 7.18
CA ALA A 28 -0.25 0.62 6.71
C ALA A 28 -0.44 -0.36 7.88
N SER A 29 0.53 -0.43 8.81
CA SER A 29 0.41 -1.26 10.02
C SER A 29 -0.73 -0.81 10.94
N VAL A 30 -0.92 0.51 11.14
CA VAL A 30 -2.07 1.02 11.91
C VAL A 30 -3.41 0.62 11.26
N ALA A 31 -3.49 0.66 9.92
CA ALA A 31 -4.69 0.23 9.20
C ALA A 31 -4.94 -1.28 9.36
N GLU A 32 -3.90 -2.11 9.28
CA GLU A 32 -3.98 -3.56 9.49
C GLU A 32 -4.46 -3.91 10.90
N ASP A 33 -3.85 -3.32 11.92
CA ASP A 33 -4.24 -3.49 13.32
C ASP A 33 -5.71 -3.08 13.52
N ARG A 34 -6.11 -1.94 12.95
CA ARG A 34 -7.47 -1.42 13.11
C ARG A 34 -8.51 -2.30 12.44
N LEU A 35 -8.25 -2.78 11.22
CA LEU A 35 -9.16 -3.65 10.48
C LEU A 35 -9.28 -5.02 11.14
N THR A 36 -8.16 -5.58 11.62
CA THR A 36 -8.14 -6.83 12.38
C THR A 36 -8.98 -6.71 13.66
N MET A 37 -8.83 -5.61 14.43
CA MET A 37 -9.67 -5.35 15.61
C MET A 37 -11.17 -5.21 15.30
N LEU A 38 -11.51 -4.77 14.08
CA LEU A 38 -12.90 -4.66 13.60
C LEU A 38 -13.44 -5.99 13.05
N GLY A 39 -12.65 -7.06 13.07
CA GLY A 39 -13.06 -8.39 12.61
C GLY A 39 -12.96 -8.60 11.10
N TYR A 40 -12.10 -7.84 10.41
CA TYR A 40 -11.80 -8.09 8.99
C TYR A 40 -10.74 -9.18 8.84
N ASN A 41 -10.81 -9.96 7.77
CA ASN A 41 -9.63 -10.65 7.25
C ASN A 41 -8.79 -9.63 6.50
N VAL A 42 -7.49 -9.57 6.77
CA VAL A 42 -6.60 -8.58 6.15
C VAL A 42 -5.54 -9.28 5.31
N GLN A 43 -5.33 -8.77 4.11
CA GLN A 43 -4.15 -9.05 3.29
C GLN A 43 -3.43 -7.75 2.97
N THR A 44 -2.12 -7.84 2.76
CA THR A 44 -1.27 -6.69 2.48
C THR A 44 -0.46 -6.90 1.20
N THR A 45 -0.10 -5.79 0.56
CA THR A 45 0.81 -5.72 -0.58
C THR A 45 1.75 -4.54 -0.39
N VAL A 46 3.06 -4.76 -0.56
CA VAL A 46 4.09 -3.71 -0.56
C VAL A 46 4.60 -3.55 -1.98
N ILE A 47 4.35 -2.40 -2.61
CA ILE A 47 4.65 -2.19 -4.04
C ILE A 47 6.16 -2.15 -4.33
N ASP A 48 6.98 -1.84 -3.32
CA ASP A 48 8.45 -1.83 -3.42
C ASP A 48 9.06 -3.24 -3.40
N GLU A 49 8.26 -4.28 -3.11
CA GLU A 49 8.66 -5.70 -3.13
C GLU A 49 8.21 -6.37 -4.45
N GLU A 50 8.79 -7.53 -4.77
CA GLU A 50 8.35 -8.32 -5.93
C GLU A 50 6.95 -8.91 -5.67
N TYR A 51 6.06 -8.80 -6.65
CA TYR A 51 4.71 -9.35 -6.60
C TYR A 51 4.30 -9.99 -7.93
N ASP A 52 3.47 -11.03 -7.86
CA ASP A 52 2.84 -11.66 -9.02
C ASP A 52 1.52 -10.96 -9.36
N VAL A 53 1.36 -10.57 -10.62
CA VAL A 53 0.19 -9.81 -11.08
C VAL A 53 -1.12 -10.59 -10.89
N ASN A 54 -1.12 -11.89 -11.16
CA ASN A 54 -2.35 -12.70 -11.01
C ASN A 54 -2.76 -12.81 -9.55
N SER A 55 -1.79 -13.02 -8.66
CA SER A 55 -2.00 -13.01 -7.22
C SER A 55 -2.61 -11.69 -6.74
N GLU A 56 -2.10 -10.54 -7.20
CA GLU A 56 -2.66 -9.24 -6.83
C GLU A 56 -4.09 -9.03 -7.38
N ILE A 57 -4.39 -9.53 -8.57
CA ILE A 57 -5.76 -9.55 -9.13
C ILE A 57 -6.70 -10.37 -8.23
N ASP A 58 -6.26 -11.51 -7.75
CA ASP A 58 -7.04 -12.35 -6.84
C ASP A 58 -7.29 -11.65 -5.50
N LYS A 59 -6.30 -10.95 -4.94
CA LYS A 59 -6.48 -10.12 -3.74
C LYS A 59 -7.54 -9.03 -3.94
N HIS A 60 -7.53 -8.37 -5.10
CA HIS A 60 -8.52 -7.34 -5.43
C HIS A 60 -9.93 -7.90 -5.55
N GLN A 61 -10.10 -9.07 -6.16
CA GLN A 61 -11.40 -9.74 -6.25
C GLN A 61 -11.90 -10.26 -4.90
N TRP A 62 -10.98 -10.68 -4.03
CA TRP A 62 -11.28 -11.20 -2.69
C TRP A 62 -11.72 -10.12 -1.69
N ALA A 63 -11.23 -8.88 -1.84
CA ALA A 63 -11.43 -7.80 -0.88
C ALA A 63 -12.79 -7.09 -1.03
N ASP A 64 -13.46 -6.83 0.10
CA ASP A 64 -14.64 -5.94 0.16
C ASP A 64 -14.23 -4.46 0.24
N VAL A 65 -13.03 -4.19 0.77
CA VAL A 65 -12.45 -2.84 0.88
C VAL A 65 -10.97 -2.87 0.53
N VAL A 66 -10.53 -1.86 -0.22
CA VAL A 66 -9.12 -1.67 -0.57
C VAL A 66 -8.64 -0.33 -0.02
N ILE A 67 -7.57 -0.34 0.76
CA ILE A 67 -6.87 0.86 1.24
C ILE A 67 -5.58 1.00 0.47
N VAL A 68 -5.40 2.12 -0.23
CA VAL A 68 -4.13 2.47 -0.86
C VAL A 68 -3.43 3.51 0.00
N GLN A 69 -2.43 3.07 0.77
CA GLN A 69 -1.59 3.94 1.58
C GLN A 69 -0.42 4.42 0.72
N THR A 70 -0.40 5.71 0.41
CA THR A 70 0.60 6.28 -0.50
C THR A 70 1.15 7.62 0.03
N PRO A 71 2.46 7.89 -0.14
CA PRO A 71 2.98 9.23 0.05
C PRO A 71 2.38 10.19 -0.99
N ARG A 72 2.21 11.46 -0.63
CA ARG A 72 1.92 12.51 -1.60
C ARG A 72 3.18 12.77 -2.43
N ILE A 73 3.26 12.15 -3.61
CA ILE A 73 4.31 12.42 -4.59
C ILE A 73 3.75 13.39 -5.64
N GLN A 74 4.35 14.57 -5.75
CA GLN A 74 4.05 15.49 -6.84
C GLN A 74 4.85 15.04 -8.06
N LEU A 75 4.22 14.31 -8.98
CA LEU A 75 4.79 14.04 -10.29
C LEU A 75 4.84 15.37 -11.07
N ARG A 76 6.00 16.03 -11.11
CA ARG A 76 6.31 17.01 -12.15
C ARG A 76 6.92 16.26 -13.33
N SER A 77 6.70 16.76 -14.55
CA SER A 77 7.23 16.12 -15.76
C SER A 77 8.72 15.81 -15.62
N ALA A 78 9.12 14.63 -16.08
CA ALA A 78 10.47 14.06 -15.93
C ALA A 78 11.62 14.95 -16.42
N THR A 79 11.35 16.05 -17.14
CA THR A 79 12.33 17.01 -17.64
C THR A 79 13.17 17.70 -16.56
N LEU A 80 12.73 17.73 -15.29
CA LEU A 80 13.43 18.47 -14.21
C LEU A 80 14.03 17.59 -13.11
N ALA A 81 13.77 16.28 -13.09
CA ALA A 81 14.25 15.39 -12.02
C ALA A 81 15.72 14.98 -12.18
N TYR A 82 16.31 15.16 -13.37
CA TYR A 82 17.74 14.93 -13.64
C TYR A 82 18.62 16.18 -13.52
N ALA A 83 18.06 17.31 -13.04
CA ALA A 83 18.74 18.61 -13.06
C ALA A 83 19.06 19.18 -11.66
N ALA A 84 18.95 18.39 -10.58
CA ALA A 84 19.27 18.83 -9.22
C ALA A 84 20.18 17.82 -8.51
#